data_AF-A0A939AXW1-F1
#
_entry.id   AF-A0A939AXW1-F1
#
_cell.length_a   1.000
_cell.length_b   1.000
_cell.length_c   1.000
_cell.angle_alpha   90.00
_cell.angle_beta   90.00
_cell.angle_gamma   90.00
#
_symmetry.space_group_name_H-M   'P 1'
#
loop_
_entity.id
_entity.type
_entity.pdbx_description
1 polymer ?
#
loop_
_entity_poly.entity_id
_entity_poly.type
_entity_poly.pdbx_seq_one_letter_code
_entity_poly.pdbx_strand_id
1 'polypeptide(L)'
;MPETKTDLGLVIRAAHFAAHKHKGQRRKDVKASPYINHPIGLAEVLHTDGGVSDAVVIAAALLHDTIEDTETTYEELRGAFGAAVADVVAEVTDVKFLGKELRKRLQIVKAGRASDRARLVKLADKICNLRDILASPPAGPALAEPSDG
;
A
#
# COMPACT_ATOMS: atom_id res chain seq x y z
N MET A 1 6.12 -8.85 -30.63
CA MET A 1 5.31 -8.28 -29.53
C MET A 1 4.17 -9.23 -29.19
N PRO A 2 4.34 -10.06 -28.14
CA PRO A 2 3.19 -10.38 -27.28
C PRO A 2 3.62 -10.54 -25.80
N GLU A 3 3.52 -9.49 -24.97
CA GLU A 3 3.65 -9.58 -23.49
C GLU A 3 2.39 -9.09 -22.75
N THR A 4 1.39 -8.56 -23.46
CA THR A 4 0.26 -7.86 -22.84
C THR A 4 -0.75 -8.77 -22.12
N LYS A 5 -0.87 -10.04 -22.52
CA LYS A 5 -1.83 -10.98 -21.92
C LYS A 5 -1.40 -11.44 -20.52
N THR A 6 -0.08 -11.50 -20.27
CA THR A 6 0.49 -11.90 -18.98
C THR A 6 0.46 -10.76 -17.97
N ASP A 7 0.66 -9.53 -18.42
CA ASP A 7 0.70 -8.33 -17.56
C ASP A 7 -0.66 -7.95 -17.01
N LEU A 8 -1.68 -7.89 -17.87
CA LEU A 8 -3.05 -7.66 -17.41
C LEU A 8 -3.52 -8.78 -16.48
N GLY A 9 -3.14 -10.04 -16.80
CA GLY A 9 -3.41 -11.19 -15.96
C GLY A 9 -2.77 -11.07 -14.57
N LEU A 10 -1.54 -10.57 -14.48
CA LEU A 10 -0.84 -10.32 -13.21
C LEU A 10 -1.60 -9.30 -12.35
N VAL A 11 -1.98 -8.16 -12.95
CA VAL A 11 -2.69 -7.08 -12.24
C VAL A 11 -4.06 -7.54 -11.75
N ILE A 12 -4.83 -8.26 -12.59
CA ILE A 12 -6.15 -8.80 -12.18
C ILE A 12 -6.01 -9.79 -11.03
N ARG A 13 -5.04 -10.70 -11.08
CA ARG A 13 -4.80 -11.65 -9.98
C ARG A 13 -4.41 -10.93 -8.69
N ALA A 14 -3.57 -9.90 -8.78
CA ALA A 14 -3.15 -9.10 -7.62
C ALA A 14 -4.35 -8.37 -6.99
N ALA A 15 -5.19 -7.72 -7.81
CA ALA A 15 -6.40 -7.04 -7.34
C ALA A 15 -7.37 -8.01 -6.65
N HIS A 16 -7.62 -9.18 -7.26
CA HIS A 16 -8.47 -10.21 -6.67
C HIS A 16 -7.92 -10.72 -5.33
N PHE A 17 -6.62 -10.99 -5.25
CA PHE A 17 -5.98 -11.44 -4.02
C PHE A 17 -6.05 -10.39 -2.91
N ALA A 18 -5.72 -9.13 -3.22
CA ALA A 18 -5.82 -8.02 -2.27
C ALA A 18 -7.26 -7.86 -1.75
N ALA A 19 -8.26 -7.91 -2.65
CA ALA A 19 -9.66 -7.83 -2.27
C ALA A 19 -10.07 -8.97 -1.31
N HIS A 20 -9.58 -10.19 -1.57
CA HIS A 20 -9.86 -11.33 -0.69
C HIS A 20 -9.21 -11.18 0.69
N LYS A 21 -7.93 -10.79 0.75
CA LYS A 21 -7.18 -10.62 2.01
C LYS A 21 -7.75 -9.48 2.85
N HIS A 22 -8.18 -8.39 2.23
CA HIS A 22 -8.74 -7.22 2.91
C HIS A 22 -10.28 -7.23 3.05
N LYS A 23 -10.98 -8.35 2.77
CA LYS A 23 -12.46 -8.42 2.74
C LYS A 23 -13.17 -7.90 4.00
N GLY A 24 -12.55 -8.13 5.16
CA GLY A 24 -13.07 -7.70 6.46
C GLY A 24 -12.59 -6.31 6.91
N GLN A 25 -11.56 -5.76 6.27
CA GLN A 25 -10.93 -4.51 6.68
C GLN A 25 -11.68 -3.30 6.14
N ARG A 26 -11.66 -2.20 6.90
CA ARG A 26 -12.27 -0.92 6.54
C ARG A 26 -11.26 0.22 6.69
N ARG A 27 -11.42 1.27 5.89
CA ARG A 27 -10.70 2.55 6.07
C ARG A 27 -11.18 3.24 7.35
N LYS A 28 -10.39 4.19 7.84
CA LYS A 28 -10.69 5.01 9.04
C LYS A 28 -11.45 6.30 8.71
N ASP A 29 -12.10 6.34 7.56
CA ASP A 29 -12.96 7.45 7.15
C ASP A 29 -14.33 7.36 7.83
N VAL A 30 -15.11 8.44 7.77
CA VAL A 30 -16.43 8.54 8.42
C VAL A 30 -17.39 7.43 7.93
N LYS A 31 -17.23 6.99 6.69
CA LYS A 31 -18.08 5.98 6.05
C LYS A 31 -17.62 4.53 6.29
N ALA A 32 -16.48 4.33 6.95
CA ALA A 32 -15.83 3.03 7.08
C ALA A 32 -15.80 2.28 5.73
N SER A 33 -15.25 2.90 4.69
CA SER A 33 -15.26 2.34 3.34
C SER A 33 -14.41 1.06 3.24
N PRO A 34 -14.67 0.15 2.29
CA PRO A 34 -13.87 -1.06 2.10
C PRO A 34 -12.38 -0.75 1.90
N TYR A 35 -11.49 -1.44 2.61
CA TYR A 35 -10.06 -1.12 2.58
C TYR A 35 -9.43 -1.28 1.19
N ILE A 36 -9.92 -2.22 0.39
CA ILE A 36 -9.46 -2.47 -0.98
C ILE A 36 -9.46 -1.22 -1.88
N ASN A 37 -10.27 -0.21 -1.56
CA ASN A 37 -10.28 1.06 -2.27
C ASN A 37 -8.92 1.77 -2.20
N HIS A 38 -8.16 1.61 -1.11
CA HIS A 38 -6.84 2.21 -0.94
C HIS A 38 -5.81 1.61 -1.91
N PRO A 39 -5.54 0.29 -1.93
CA PRO A 39 -4.65 -0.29 -2.93
C PRO A 39 -5.06 0.00 -4.39
N ILE A 40 -6.36 0.04 -4.69
CA ILE A 40 -6.86 0.38 -6.03
C ILE A 40 -6.53 1.84 -6.38
N GLY A 41 -6.85 2.80 -5.49
CA GLY A 41 -6.54 4.21 -5.71
C GLY A 41 -5.04 4.46 -5.87
N LEU A 42 -4.21 3.72 -5.14
CA LEU A 42 -2.75 3.78 -5.25
C LEU A 42 -2.25 3.31 -6.62
N ALA A 43 -2.80 2.20 -7.13
CA ALA A 43 -2.50 1.72 -8.47
C ALA A 43 -2.96 2.72 -9.56
N GLU A 44 -4.11 3.36 -9.36
CA GLU A 44 -4.62 4.41 -10.25
C GLU A 44 -3.70 5.63 -10.27
N VAL A 45 -3.24 6.11 -9.10
CA VAL A 45 -2.28 7.24 -9.02
C VAL A 45 -0.97 6.92 -9.73
N LEU A 46 -0.42 5.71 -9.54
CA LEU A 46 0.79 5.30 -10.25
C LEU A 46 0.62 5.33 -11.76
N HIS A 47 -0.51 4.81 -12.25
CA HIS A 47 -0.76 4.72 -13.68
C HIS A 47 -1.08 6.10 -14.31
N THR A 48 -2.06 6.79 -13.75
CA THR A 48 -2.62 8.02 -14.31
C THR A 48 -1.73 9.23 -14.06
N ASP A 49 -1.25 9.42 -12.83
CA ASP A 49 -0.46 10.60 -12.46
C ASP A 49 1.04 10.34 -12.65
N GLY A 50 1.49 9.12 -12.34
CA GLY A 50 2.89 8.72 -12.41
C GLY A 50 3.36 8.20 -13.77
N GLY A 51 2.43 7.95 -14.71
CA GLY A 51 2.75 7.36 -16.02
C GLY A 51 3.35 5.96 -15.95
N VAL A 52 3.14 5.23 -14.84
CA VAL A 52 3.73 3.91 -14.62
C VAL A 52 2.91 2.84 -15.33
N SER A 53 3.58 2.06 -16.17
CA SER A 53 3.01 0.92 -16.90
C SER A 53 3.67 -0.43 -16.54
N ASP A 54 4.68 -0.44 -15.67
CA ASP A 54 5.32 -1.66 -15.18
C ASP A 54 4.32 -2.47 -14.34
N ALA A 55 3.89 -3.62 -14.87
CA ALA A 55 2.90 -4.49 -14.23
C ALA A 55 3.36 -5.02 -12.86
N VAL A 56 4.67 -5.18 -12.63
CA VAL A 56 5.21 -5.58 -11.32
C VAL A 56 4.98 -4.48 -10.29
N VAL A 57 5.18 -3.22 -10.68
CA VAL A 57 4.96 -2.06 -9.79
C VAL A 57 3.48 -1.91 -9.46
N ILE A 58 2.60 -2.02 -10.47
CA ILE A 58 1.15 -1.93 -10.28
C ILE A 58 0.62 -3.10 -9.43
N ALA A 59 1.11 -4.32 -9.66
CA ALA A 59 0.75 -5.48 -8.83
C ALA A 59 1.25 -5.33 -7.39
N ALA A 60 2.48 -4.86 -7.18
CA ALA A 60 3.02 -4.62 -5.85
C ALA A 60 2.25 -3.51 -5.11
N ALA A 61 1.82 -2.46 -5.82
CA ALA A 61 0.94 -1.42 -5.28
C ALA A 61 -0.40 -1.98 -4.76
N LEU A 62 -1.03 -2.88 -5.52
CA LEU A 62 -2.26 -3.55 -5.09
C LEU A 62 -2.04 -4.44 -3.85
N LEU A 63 -0.83 -4.93 -3.64
CA LEU A 63 -0.48 -5.89 -2.60
C LEU A 63 0.27 -5.29 -1.39
N HIS A 64 0.62 -4.00 -1.42
CA HIS A 64 1.63 -3.41 -0.53
C HIS A 64 1.34 -3.61 0.98
N ASP A 65 0.06 -3.55 1.38
CA ASP A 65 -0.36 -3.73 2.77
C ASP A 65 -0.69 -5.17 3.15
N THR A 66 -0.66 -6.12 2.20
CA THR A 66 -1.13 -7.49 2.48
C THR A 66 -0.27 -8.18 3.54
N ILE A 67 1.06 -8.05 3.49
CA ILE A 67 1.94 -8.58 4.54
C ILE A 67 1.75 -7.83 5.86
N GLU A 68 1.43 -6.53 5.80
CA GLU A 68 1.43 -5.68 6.98
C GLU A 68 0.13 -5.77 7.80
N ASP A 69 -1.01 -5.93 7.11
CA ASP A 69 -2.36 -5.79 7.68
C ASP A 69 -3.19 -7.07 7.60
N THR A 70 -2.63 -8.15 7.04
CA THR A 70 -3.33 -9.44 6.89
C THR A 70 -2.41 -10.60 7.27
N GLU A 71 -2.89 -11.83 7.20
CA GLU A 71 -2.10 -13.05 7.48
C GLU A 71 -1.20 -13.47 6.29
N THR A 72 -0.98 -12.58 5.32
CA THR A 72 -0.21 -12.89 4.11
C THR A 72 1.29 -12.95 4.42
N THR A 73 1.97 -13.96 3.89
CA THR A 73 3.43 -14.09 4.02
C THR A 73 4.17 -13.74 2.73
N TYR A 74 5.47 -13.46 2.84
CA TYR A 74 6.33 -13.25 1.67
C TYR A 74 6.35 -14.50 0.77
N GLU A 75 6.41 -15.69 1.35
CA GLU A 75 6.44 -16.97 0.62
C GLU A 75 5.15 -17.19 -0.17
N GLU A 76 4.00 -16.82 0.41
CA GLU A 76 2.71 -16.86 -0.28
C GLU A 76 2.71 -15.95 -1.50
N LEU A 77 3.16 -14.70 -1.36
CA LEU A 77 3.25 -13.76 -2.49
C LEU A 77 4.25 -14.22 -3.55
N ARG A 78 5.40 -14.74 -3.14
CA ARG A 78 6.42 -15.26 -4.06
C ARG A 78 5.88 -16.44 -4.86
N GLY A 79 5.12 -17.33 -4.24
CA GLY A 79 4.49 -18.47 -4.91
C GLY A 79 3.39 -18.05 -5.89
N ALA A 80 2.59 -17.04 -5.55
CA ALA A 80 1.45 -16.60 -6.37
C ALA A 80 1.81 -15.60 -7.49
N PHE A 81 2.81 -14.74 -7.26
CA PHE A 81 3.13 -13.59 -8.11
C PHE A 81 4.59 -13.53 -8.57
N GLY A 82 5.46 -14.39 -8.04
CA GLY A 82 6.89 -14.41 -8.34
C GLY A 82 7.70 -13.48 -7.44
N ALA A 83 9.03 -13.69 -7.45
CA ALA A 83 9.97 -12.97 -6.58
C ALA A 83 9.95 -11.44 -6.83
N ALA A 84 9.87 -11.00 -8.08
CA ALA A 84 9.90 -9.58 -8.41
C ALA A 84 8.78 -8.76 -7.73
N VAL A 85 7.57 -9.32 -7.61
CA VAL A 85 6.46 -8.67 -6.90
C VAL A 85 6.66 -8.79 -5.39
N ALA A 86 6.97 -9.99 -4.91
CA ALA A 86 7.13 -10.26 -3.47
C ALA A 86 8.26 -9.41 -2.84
N ASP A 87 9.37 -9.21 -3.56
CA ASP A 87 10.50 -8.41 -3.11
C ASP A 87 10.10 -6.94 -2.95
N VAL A 88 9.38 -6.37 -3.95
CA VAL A 88 8.89 -4.99 -3.86
C VAL A 88 7.93 -4.83 -2.69
N VAL A 89 6.99 -5.79 -2.49
CA VAL A 89 6.06 -5.76 -1.35
C VAL A 89 6.83 -5.79 -0.03
N ALA A 90 7.82 -6.68 0.12
CA ALA A 90 8.65 -6.76 1.34
C ALA A 90 9.48 -5.49 1.61
N GLU A 91 9.96 -4.81 0.56
CA GLU A 91 10.66 -3.53 0.68
C GLU A 91 9.74 -2.41 1.20
N VAL A 92 8.46 -2.45 0.83
CA VAL A 92 7.46 -1.45 1.23
C VAL A 92 6.74 -1.74 2.54
N THR A 93 6.72 -2.99 2.99
CA THR A 93 6.17 -3.39 4.30
C THR A 93 6.99 -2.83 5.48
N ASP A 94 6.28 -2.23 6.44
CA ASP A 94 6.84 -1.78 7.71
C ASP A 94 6.92 -2.89 8.76
N VAL A 95 7.94 -2.79 9.60
CA VAL A 95 8.18 -3.74 10.69
C VAL A 95 7.42 -3.29 11.94
N LYS A 96 6.12 -3.60 12.02
CA LYS A 96 5.20 -3.10 13.07
C LYS A 96 5.53 -3.52 14.50
N PHE A 97 6.29 -4.60 14.72
CA PHE A 97 6.69 -5.06 16.07
C PHE A 97 7.79 -4.21 16.72
N LEU A 98 8.35 -3.23 16.00
CA LEU A 98 9.36 -2.32 16.53
C LEU A 98 8.75 -1.03 17.08
N GLY A 99 9.37 -0.47 18.12
CA GLY A 99 9.01 0.84 18.67
C GLY A 99 9.02 1.95 17.60
N LYS A 100 8.12 2.94 17.73
CA LYS A 100 7.89 4.02 16.74
C LYS A 100 9.19 4.69 16.26
N GLU A 101 10.12 4.94 17.18
CA GLU A 101 11.39 5.59 16.90
C GLU A 101 12.32 4.70 16.06
N LEU A 102 12.39 3.41 16.39
CA LEU A 102 13.19 2.42 15.67
C LEU A 102 12.62 2.15 14.27
N ARG A 103 11.28 2.12 14.13
CA ARG A 103 10.61 2.08 12.81
C ARG A 103 11.01 3.26 11.94
N LYS A 104 10.98 4.49 12.47
CA LYS A 104 11.37 5.70 11.73
C LYS A 104 12.83 5.64 11.28
N ARG A 105 13.74 5.15 12.12
CA ARG A 105 15.17 4.95 11.76
C ARG A 105 15.33 3.89 10.66
N LEU A 106 14.65 2.75 10.77
CA LEU A 106 14.67 1.69 9.75
C LEU A 106 14.10 2.15 8.42
N GLN A 107 13.04 2.95 8.42
CA GLN A 107 12.50 3.53 7.20
C GLN A 107 13.51 4.43 6.49
N ILE A 108 14.25 5.26 7.23
CA ILE A 108 15.31 6.11 6.68
C ILE A 108 16.44 5.26 6.07
N VAL A 109 16.88 4.22 6.77
CA VAL A 109 17.94 3.31 6.28
C VAL A 109 17.47 2.52 5.04
N LYS A 110 16.23 2.01 5.05
CA LYS A 110 15.63 1.30 3.91
C LYS A 110 15.46 2.21 2.71
N ALA A 111 15.07 3.48 2.90
CA ALA A 111 14.83 4.41 1.80
C ALA A 111 16.07 4.65 0.92
N GLY A 112 17.27 4.69 1.51
CA GLY A 112 18.54 4.82 0.77
C GLY A 112 18.95 3.58 -0.04
N ARG A 113 18.28 2.43 0.18
CA ARG A 113 18.55 1.16 -0.51
C ARG A 113 17.34 0.63 -1.28
N ALA A 114 16.23 1.36 -1.26
CA ALA A 114 14.99 0.93 -1.88
C ALA A 114 15.13 0.93 -3.41
N SER A 115 14.68 -0.16 -4.03
CA SER A 115 14.58 -0.27 -5.48
C SER A 115 13.72 0.87 -6.05
N ASP A 116 13.94 1.22 -7.32
CA ASP A 116 13.12 2.26 -7.99
C ASP A 116 11.63 1.88 -7.94
N ARG A 117 11.32 0.59 -8.11
CA ARG A 117 9.96 0.03 -7.97
C ARG A 117 9.37 0.29 -6.58
N ALA A 118 10.10 -0.03 -5.51
CA ALA A 118 9.63 0.22 -4.15
C ALA A 118 9.49 1.71 -3.83
N ARG A 119 10.35 2.56 -4.39
CA ARG A 119 10.23 4.03 -4.26
C ARG A 119 8.96 4.56 -4.91
N LEU A 120 8.60 4.09 -6.11
CA LEU A 120 7.35 4.46 -6.78
C LEU A 120 6.14 4.12 -5.91
N VAL A 121 6.07 2.88 -5.41
CA VAL A 121 4.96 2.43 -4.55
C VAL A 121 4.85 3.27 -3.28
N LYS A 122 5.98 3.55 -2.58
CA LYS A 122 5.96 4.39 -1.37
C LYS A 122 5.57 5.84 -1.64
N LEU A 123 5.97 6.40 -2.77
CA LEU A 123 5.60 7.77 -3.15
C LEU A 123 4.10 7.85 -3.43
N ALA A 124 3.56 6.90 -4.19
CA ALA A 124 2.13 6.82 -4.46
C ALA A 124 1.31 6.63 -3.18
N ASP A 125 1.73 5.74 -2.27
CA ASP A 125 1.10 5.56 -0.96
C ASP A 125 1.02 6.87 -0.19
N LYS A 126 2.12 7.62 -0.12
CA LYS A 126 2.14 8.92 0.55
C LYS A 126 1.22 9.93 -0.12
N ILE A 127 1.18 9.97 -1.45
CA ILE A 127 0.28 10.86 -2.20
C ILE A 127 -1.18 10.52 -1.88
N CYS A 128 -1.56 9.23 -1.94
CA CYS A 128 -2.91 8.76 -1.60
C CYS A 128 -3.29 9.11 -0.15
N ASN A 129 -2.41 8.82 0.80
CA ASN A 129 -2.63 9.14 2.21
C ASN A 129 -2.80 10.65 2.45
N LEU A 130 -2.02 11.50 1.76
CA LEU A 130 -2.19 12.96 1.85
C LEU A 130 -3.51 13.43 1.22
N ARG A 131 -3.90 12.87 0.06
CA ARG A 131 -5.20 13.16 -0.57
C ARG A 131 -6.37 12.77 0.33
N ASP A 132 -6.28 11.62 0.98
CA ASP A 132 -7.30 11.15 1.93
C ASP A 132 -7.41 12.07 3.15
N ILE A 133 -6.28 12.51 3.72
CA ILE A 133 -6.27 13.46 4.85
C ILE A 133 -6.91 14.81 4.44
N LEU A 134 -6.65 15.29 3.22
CA LEU A 134 -7.24 16.54 2.74
C LEU A 134 -8.74 16.42 2.46
N ALA A 135 -9.18 15.27 1.93
CA ALA A 135 -10.59 15.03 1.61
C ALA A 135 -11.44 14.67 2.84
N SER A 136 -10.83 14.03 3.83
CA SER A 136 -11.49 13.55 5.05
C SER A 136 -10.48 13.58 6.19
N PRO A 137 -10.27 14.75 6.82
CA PRO A 137 -9.32 14.87 7.92
C PRO A 137 -9.68 13.85 9.01
N PRO A 138 -8.71 13.09 9.53
CA PRO A 138 -8.96 12.15 10.61
C PRO A 138 -9.59 12.91 11.78
N ALA A 139 -10.55 12.29 12.47
CA ALA A 139 -11.13 12.86 13.66
C ALA A 139 -9.99 13.29 14.60
N GLY A 140 -9.82 14.60 14.78
CA GLY A 140 -8.80 15.13 15.68
C GLY A 140 -9.03 14.61 17.10
N PRO A 141 -8.01 14.68 17.99
CA PRO A 141 -8.29 14.55 19.40
C PRO A 141 -9.40 15.56 19.73
N ALA A 142 -10.47 15.09 20.38
CA ALA A 142 -11.53 15.96 20.87
C ALA A 142 -10.85 17.12 21.59
N LEU A 143 -10.99 18.34 21.05
CA LEU A 143 -10.53 19.53 21.73
C LEU A 143 -11.28 19.52 23.05
N ALA A 144 -10.57 19.28 24.15
CA ALA A 144 -11.14 19.38 25.47
C ALA A 144 -11.76 20.77 25.56
N GLU A 145 -13.08 20.83 25.75
CA GLU A 145 -13.75 22.11 25.94
C GLU A 145 -13.08 22.83 27.11
N PRO A 146 -12.86 24.14 27.00
CA PRO A 146 -12.31 24.89 28.12
C PRO A 146 -13.26 24.73 29.30
N SER A 147 -12.76 24.17 30.39
CA SER A 147 -13.47 24.20 31.66
C SER A 147 -13.53 25.67 32.09
N ASP A 148 -14.68 26.31 31.87
CA ASP A 148 -14.99 27.59 32.48
C ASP A 148 -14.92 27.43 34.00
N GLY A 149 -13.96 28.12 34.61
CA GLY A 149 -13.78 28.26 36.05
C GLY A 149 -13.72 29.74 36.42
#